data_AF-A0A1A8EVC4-F1
#
_entry.id   AF-A0A1A8EVC4-F1
#
_cell.length_a   1.000
_cell.length_b   1.000
_cell.length_c   1.000
_cell.angle_alpha   90.00
_cell.angle_beta   90.00
_cell.angle_gamma   90.00
#
_symmetry.space_group_name_H-M   'P 1'
#
loop_
_entity.id
_entity.type
_entity.pdbx_description
1 polymer ?
#
loop_
_entity_poly.entity_id
_entity_poly.type
_entity_poly.pdbx_seq_one_letter_code
_entity_poly.pdbx_strand_id
1 'polypeptide(L)'
;MALHEFADFIRAKRITGMSCGDIAAALCHEFGTARRGFSERNVRRWCAEQGLVKEFCPDNRLEIEIAQSISETGSSFGRKMMTGYLSAKGLKAAEGRVGRIVRSIHQPYHTM
;
A
#
# COMPACT_ATOMS: atom_id res chain seq x y z
N MET A 1 1.65 -20.26 13.14
CA MET A 1 0.67 -20.75 14.12
C MET A 1 0.27 -19.71 15.19
N ALA A 2 1.04 -18.66 15.53
CA ALA A 2 0.61 -17.68 16.55
C ALA A 2 -0.56 -16.73 16.15
N LEU A 3 -0.71 -16.37 14.87
CA LEU A 3 -1.70 -15.34 14.47
C LEU A 3 -3.12 -15.88 14.26
N HIS A 4 -3.31 -17.20 14.19
CA HIS A 4 -4.63 -17.79 13.95
C HIS A 4 -5.59 -17.56 15.13
N GLU A 5 -5.05 -17.53 16.35
CA GLU A 5 -5.82 -17.22 17.57
C GLU A 5 -6.37 -15.78 17.59
N PHE A 6 -5.77 -14.88 16.80
CA PHE A 6 -6.17 -13.47 16.70
C PHE A 6 -6.82 -13.17 15.35
N ALA A 7 -7.31 -14.18 14.64
CA ALA A 7 -7.83 -14.04 13.28
C ALA A 7 -8.94 -12.99 13.19
N ASP A 8 -9.89 -13.01 14.12
CA ASP A 8 -11.03 -12.08 14.13
C ASP A 8 -10.57 -10.64 14.39
N PHE A 9 -9.63 -10.46 15.33
CA PHE A 9 -9.02 -9.16 15.60
C PHE A 9 -8.31 -8.60 14.37
N ILE A 10 -7.45 -9.41 13.74
CA ILE A 10 -6.67 -9.00 12.56
C ILE A 10 -7.62 -8.68 11.39
N ARG A 11 -8.65 -9.51 11.14
CA ARG A 11 -9.65 -9.28 10.10
C ARG A 11 -10.42 -7.98 10.33
N ALA A 12 -10.93 -7.75 11.53
CA ALA A 12 -11.68 -6.54 11.86
C ALA A 12 -10.84 -5.28 11.60
N LYS A 13 -9.60 -5.22 12.10
CA LYS A 13 -8.70 -4.08 11.90
C LYS A 13 -8.28 -3.92 10.42
N ARG A 14 -8.19 -5.02 9.69
CA ARG A 14 -7.82 -4.99 8.28
C ARG A 14 -8.94 -4.45 7.40
N ILE A 15 -10.19 -4.82 7.69
CA ILE A 15 -11.40 -4.32 7.01
C ILE A 15 -11.56 -2.80 7.25
N THR A 16 -11.22 -2.29 8.44
CA THR A 16 -11.21 -0.85 8.72
C THR A 16 -10.05 -0.10 8.06
N GLY A 17 -9.21 -0.79 7.27
CA GLY A 17 -8.17 -0.18 6.46
C GLY A 17 -6.82 0.01 7.15
N MET A 18 -6.63 -0.50 8.37
CA MET A 18 -5.35 -0.38 9.08
C MET A 18 -4.21 -1.08 8.31
N SER A 19 -3.00 -0.50 8.41
CA SER A 19 -1.81 -1.12 7.84
C SER A 19 -1.40 -2.35 8.66
N CYS A 20 -0.64 -3.27 8.07
CA CYS A 20 -0.15 -4.43 8.81
C CYS A 20 0.82 -4.01 9.95
N GLY A 21 1.49 -2.86 9.82
CA GLY A 21 2.32 -2.28 10.87
C GLY A 21 1.47 -1.79 12.05
N ASP A 22 0.38 -1.08 11.77
CA ASP A 22 -0.54 -0.62 12.83
C ASP A 22 -1.25 -1.79 13.50
N ILE A 23 -1.61 -2.83 12.74
CA ILE A 23 -2.20 -4.06 13.30
C ILE A 23 -1.19 -4.78 14.21
N ALA A 24 0.09 -4.85 13.81
CA ALA A 24 1.15 -5.40 14.64
C ALA A 24 1.32 -4.62 15.95
N ALA A 25 1.32 -3.28 15.89
CA ALA A 25 1.34 -2.43 17.07
C ALA A 25 0.10 -2.64 17.97
N ALA A 26 -1.08 -2.75 17.37
CA ALA A 26 -2.33 -3.00 18.09
C ALA A 26 -2.35 -4.37 18.77
N LEU A 27 -1.84 -5.42 18.12
CA LEU A 27 -1.68 -6.75 18.73
C LEU A 27 -0.77 -6.71 19.95
N CYS A 28 0.36 -6.02 19.86
CA CYS A 28 1.27 -5.83 20.98
C CYS A 28 0.65 -5.04 22.13
N HIS A 29 -0.17 -4.03 21.81
CA HIS A 29 -0.85 -3.21 22.80
C HIS A 29 -1.95 -3.98 23.54
N GLU A 30 -2.79 -4.74 22.84
CA GLU A 30 -3.92 -5.46 23.47
C GLU A 30 -3.53 -6.81 24.08
N PHE A 31 -2.58 -7.53 23.49
CA PHE A 31 -2.26 -8.92 23.89
C PHE A 31 -0.83 -9.09 24.43
N GLY A 32 -0.09 -7.99 24.60
CA GLY A 32 1.23 -7.95 25.21
C GLY A 32 2.38 -7.99 24.21
N THR A 33 3.41 -7.17 24.48
CA THR A 33 4.60 -6.98 23.63
C THR A 33 5.56 -8.17 23.62
N ALA A 34 5.52 -9.03 24.65
CA ALA A 34 6.42 -10.17 24.80
C ALA A 34 6.04 -11.39 23.93
N ARG A 35 4.86 -11.37 23.30
CA ARG A 35 4.40 -12.49 22.45
C ARG A 35 5.17 -12.52 21.13
N ARG A 36 5.95 -13.58 20.93
CA ARG A 36 6.59 -13.86 19.64
C ARG A 36 5.51 -14.04 18.57
N GLY A 37 5.65 -13.31 17.46
CA GLY A 37 4.79 -13.51 16.29
C GLY A 37 4.07 -12.25 15.80
N PHE A 38 3.98 -11.18 16.59
CA PHE A 38 3.27 -9.95 16.26
C PHE A 38 4.06 -8.95 15.39
N SER A 39 5.05 -9.41 14.63
CA SER A 39 5.76 -8.51 13.71
C SER A 39 4.89 -8.14 12.51
N GLU A 40 5.09 -6.95 11.96
CA GLU A 40 4.44 -6.52 10.71
C GLU A 40 4.62 -7.56 9.59
N ARG A 41 5.83 -8.15 9.50
CA ARG A 41 6.14 -9.19 8.51
C ARG A 41 5.21 -10.40 8.64
N ASN A 42 4.97 -10.86 9.85
CA ASN A 42 4.10 -12.00 10.11
C ASN A 42 2.64 -11.67 9.85
N VAL A 43 2.18 -10.50 10.30
CA VAL A 43 0.81 -10.01 10.01
C VAL A 43 0.59 -9.89 8.51
N ARG A 44 1.54 -9.33 7.77
CA ARG A 44 1.48 -9.20 6.32
C ARG A 44 1.40 -10.56 5.63
N ARG A 45 2.25 -11.50 6.03
CA ARG A 45 2.23 -12.87 5.49
C ARG A 45 0.89 -13.55 5.76
N TRP A 46 0.40 -13.48 6.99
CA TRP A 46 -0.90 -14.07 7.37
C TRP A 46 -2.06 -13.41 6.60
N CYS A 47 -2.10 -12.08 6.51
CA CYS A 47 -3.11 -11.39 5.70
C CYS A 47 -3.07 -11.84 4.23
N ALA A 48 -1.89 -12.04 3.65
CA ALA A 48 -1.78 -12.56 2.28
C ALA A 48 -2.31 -14.00 2.16
N GLU A 49 -1.98 -14.88 3.10
CA GLU A 49 -2.50 -16.27 3.18
C GLU A 49 -4.04 -16.29 3.34
N GLN A 50 -4.61 -15.26 3.95
CA GLN A 50 -6.07 -15.12 4.15
C GLN A 50 -6.78 -14.31 3.05
N GLY A 51 -6.07 -13.88 2.00
CA GLY A 51 -6.65 -13.04 0.94
C GLY A 51 -6.93 -11.59 1.34
N LEU A 52 -6.49 -11.15 2.53
CA LEU A 52 -6.65 -9.80 3.07
C LEU A 52 -5.58 -8.81 2.54
N VAL A 53 -5.27 -8.92 1.25
CA VAL A 53 -4.30 -8.06 0.58
C VAL A 53 -4.93 -6.69 0.29
N LYS A 54 -4.10 -5.65 0.24
CA LYS A 54 -4.58 -4.34 -0.25
C LYS A 54 -4.93 -4.53 -1.72
N GLU A 55 -6.17 -4.23 -2.09
CA GLU A 55 -6.56 -4.10 -3.49
C GLU A 55 -5.84 -2.87 -4.05
N PHE A 56 -4.79 -3.14 -4.82
CA PHE A 56 -4.14 -2.11 -5.61
C PHE A 56 -4.70 -2.12 -7.03
N CYS A 57 -4.77 -0.94 -7.62
CA CYS A 57 -5.07 -0.79 -9.04
C CYS A 57 -4.12 -1.70 -9.86
N PRO A 58 -4.61 -2.49 -10.83
CA PRO A 58 -3.77 -3.31 -11.70
C PRO A 58 -2.90 -2.40 -12.61
N ASP A 59 -1.77 -2.93 -13.12
CA ASP A 59 -0.77 -2.12 -13.83
C ASP A 59 -1.35 -1.41 -15.07
N ASN A 60 -2.13 -2.11 -15.90
CA ASN A 60 -2.76 -1.54 -17.10
C ASN A 60 -3.66 -0.32 -16.79
N ARG A 61 -4.49 -0.41 -15.76
CA ARG A 61 -5.33 0.71 -15.33
C ARG A 61 -4.48 1.80 -14.67
N LEU A 62 -3.49 1.42 -13.86
CA LEU A 62 -2.60 2.36 -13.20
C LEU A 62 -1.81 3.21 -14.21
N GLU A 63 -1.39 2.64 -15.35
CA GLU A 63 -0.74 3.35 -16.44
C GLU A 63 -1.64 4.42 -17.07
N ILE A 64 -2.88 4.07 -17.39
CA ILE A 64 -3.88 5.01 -17.94
C ILE A 64 -4.13 6.16 -16.96
N GLU A 65 -4.33 5.84 -15.69
CA GLU A 65 -4.63 6.84 -14.64
C GLU A 65 -3.44 7.75 -14.36
N ILE A 66 -2.20 7.24 -14.41
CA ILE A 66 -0.99 8.05 -14.29
C ILE A 66 -0.84 8.98 -15.50
N ALA A 67 -1.06 8.48 -16.73
CA ALA A 67 -0.98 9.30 -17.93
C ALA A 67 -1.97 10.48 -17.87
N GLN A 68 -3.22 10.21 -17.49
CA GLN A 68 -4.25 11.24 -17.30
C GLN A 68 -3.88 12.21 -16.18
N SER A 69 -3.41 11.70 -15.04
CA SER A 69 -3.01 12.54 -13.91
C SER A 69 -1.84 13.46 -14.26
N ILE A 70 -0.87 13.02 -15.07
CA ILE A 70 0.21 13.87 -15.57
C ILE A 70 -0.33 15.00 -16.45
N SER A 71 -1.34 14.74 -17.29
CA SER A 71 -1.99 15.79 -18.08
C SER A 71 -2.73 16.80 -17.20
N GLU A 72 -3.27 16.39 -16.05
CA GLU A 72 -3.99 17.25 -15.10
C GLU A 72 -3.05 18.07 -14.19
N THR A 73 -2.00 17.44 -13.65
CA THR A 73 -1.12 18.06 -12.64
C THR A 73 0.15 18.67 -13.23
N GLY A 74 0.46 18.33 -14.49
CA GLY A 74 1.76 18.59 -15.10
C GLY A 74 2.84 17.58 -14.68
N SER A 75 4.00 17.69 -15.31
CA SER A 75 5.11 16.74 -15.19
C SER A 75 5.96 16.86 -13.93
N SER A 76 5.72 17.86 -13.08
CA SER A 76 6.49 18.07 -11.85
C SER A 76 6.17 17.04 -10.76
N PHE A 77 5.05 16.32 -10.89
CA PHE A 77 4.61 15.34 -9.91
C PHE A 77 5.43 14.05 -10.02
N GLY A 78 6.52 14.01 -9.25
CA GLY A 78 7.29 12.79 -9.04
C GLY A 78 6.50 11.71 -8.28
N ARG A 79 7.12 10.53 -8.12
CA ARG A 79 6.48 9.32 -7.55
C ARG A 79 5.62 9.56 -6.30
N LYS A 80 6.09 10.40 -5.37
CA LYS A 80 5.43 10.63 -4.08
C LYS A 80 4.17 11.48 -4.23
N MET A 81 4.27 12.58 -4.99
CA MET A 81 3.13 13.45 -5.28
C MET A 81 2.09 12.73 -6.11
N MET A 82 2.51 11.99 -7.13
CA MET A 82 1.60 11.20 -7.97
C MET A 82 0.86 10.13 -7.15
N THR A 83 1.54 9.45 -6.23
CA THR A 83 0.91 8.45 -5.34
C THR A 83 -0.14 9.10 -4.44
N GLY A 84 0.15 10.28 -3.88
CA GLY A 84 -0.83 11.03 -3.08
C GLY A 84 -2.03 11.49 -3.91
N TYR A 85 -1.79 11.99 -5.12
CA TYR A 85 -2.83 12.44 -6.04
C TYR A 85 -3.78 11.30 -6.45
N LEU A 86 -3.23 10.15 -6.86
CA LEU A 86 -4.02 8.96 -7.16
C LEU A 86 -4.83 8.48 -5.95
N SER A 87 -4.23 8.52 -4.75
CA SER A 87 -4.95 8.16 -3.53
C SER A 87 -6.12 9.11 -3.25
N ALA A 88 -5.98 10.41 -3.53
CA ALA A 88 -7.07 11.38 -3.42
C ALA A 88 -8.19 11.12 -4.45
N LYS A 89 -7.85 10.58 -5.63
CA LYS A 89 -8.81 10.06 -6.63
C LYS A 89 -9.38 8.68 -6.29
N GLY A 90 -9.05 8.11 -5.13
CA GLY A 90 -9.51 6.78 -4.70
C GLY A 90 -8.72 5.60 -5.28
N LEU A 91 -7.65 5.86 -6.02
CA LEU A 91 -6.79 4.84 -6.63
C LEU A 91 -5.62 4.50 -5.72
N LYS A 92 -5.63 3.29 -5.17
CA LYS A 92 -4.53 2.79 -4.35
C LYS A 92 -3.49 2.11 -5.23
N ALA A 93 -2.24 2.55 -5.13
CA ALA A 93 -1.10 1.91 -5.77
C ALA A 93 0.14 2.00 -4.85
N ALA A 94 1.07 1.07 -5.02
CA ALA A 94 2.35 1.15 -4.33
C ALA A 94 3.22 2.25 -4.96
N GLU A 95 3.84 3.11 -4.16
CA GLU A 95 4.68 4.22 -4.64
C GLU A 95 5.79 3.74 -5.59
N GLY A 96 6.37 2.56 -5.34
CA GLY A 96 7.37 1.96 -6.23
C GLY A 96 6.83 1.60 -7.63
N ARG A 97 5.57 1.15 -7.72
CA ARG A 97 4.88 0.88 -9.01
C ARG A 97 4.58 2.18 -9.72
N VAL A 98 4.03 3.16 -9.00
CA VAL A 98 3.79 4.52 -9.53
C VAL A 98 5.08 5.12 -10.08
N GLY A 99 6.17 5.09 -9.31
CA GLY A 99 7.45 5.64 -9.74
C GLY A 99 8.05 4.94 -10.96
N ARG A 100 7.84 3.64 -11.13
CA ARG A 100 8.27 2.91 -12.33
C ARG A 100 7.52 3.39 -13.56
N ILE A 101 6.20 3.51 -13.47
CA ILE A 101 5.33 3.94 -14.56
C ILE A 101 5.57 5.42 -14.90
N VAL A 102 5.61 6.30 -13.89
CA VAL A 102 5.91 7.72 -14.07
C VAL A 102 7.23 7.91 -14.83
N ARG A 103 8.30 7.17 -14.50
CA ARG A 103 9.57 7.23 -15.25
C ARG A 103 9.48 6.73 -16.69
N SER A 104 8.57 5.80 -16.96
CA SER A 104 8.36 5.25 -18.30
C SER A 104 7.57 6.21 -19.20
N ILE A 105 6.57 6.87 -18.64
CA ILE A 105 5.72 7.84 -19.36
C ILE A 105 6.41 9.19 -19.46
N HIS A 106 7.11 9.58 -18.39
CA HIS A 106 7.83 10.83 -18.27
C HIS A 106 9.31 10.52 -18.03
N GLN A 107 10.10 10.51 -19.11
CA GLN A 107 11.56 10.58 -18.98
C GLN A 107 11.93 11.99 -18.50
N PRO A 108 12.42 12.19 -17.27
CA PRO A 108 12.69 13.52 -16.78
C PRO A 108 14.04 13.99 -17.35
N TYR A 109 14.03 15.15 -18.04
CA TYR A 109 14.98 16.25 -17.85
C TYR A 109 16.45 15.90 -17.49
N HIS A 110 17.07 14.99 -18.25
CA HIS A 110 18.53 14.82 -18.32
C HIS A 110 19.04 15.09 -19.74
N THR A 111 18.39 15.98 -20.46
CA THR A 111 18.91 16.59 -21.69
C THR A 111 19.21 18.06 -21.41
N MET A 112 20.26 18.29 -20.63
CA MET A 112 21.32 19.29 -20.84
C MET A 112 22.26 19.29 -19.64
#